data_AF-A0A7V0U144-F1
#
_entry.id   AF-A0A7V0U144-F1
#
_cell.length_a   1.000
_cell.length_b   1.000
_cell.length_c   1.000
_cell.angle_alpha   90.00
_cell.angle_beta   90.00
_cell.angle_gamma   90.00
#
_symmetry.space_group_name_H-M   'P 1'
#
loop_
_entity.id
_entity.type
_entity.pdbx_description
1 polymer ?
#
loop_
_entity_poly.entity_id
_entity_poly.type
_entity_poly.pdbx_seq_one_letter_code
_entity_poly.pdbx_strand_id
1 'polypeptide(L)'
;MARRRGGLYLRIAEPDNLRLAYLKARRGKRQRPQVKAFAAELDDNLLRLRRGLLGAEPLSLGNYRYFMVHDPKPQLICAAAFEERVLHHAIMNACEPVFEAFAIFDSYACSPSLPSFWPPTRRRRAEACRSAT
;
A
#
# COMPACT_ATOMS: atom_id res chain seq x y z
N MET A 1 17.30 -17.44 -11.61
CA MET A 1 18.06 -16.41 -10.87
C MET A 1 17.13 -15.23 -10.63
N ALA A 2 16.93 -14.79 -9.38
CA ALA A 2 15.97 -13.71 -9.09
C ALA A 2 16.50 -12.36 -9.59
N ARG A 3 15.79 -11.73 -10.53
CA ARG A 3 16.16 -10.40 -11.06
C ARG A 3 15.74 -9.33 -10.06
N ARG A 4 16.70 -8.62 -9.46
CA ARG A 4 16.41 -7.47 -8.59
C ARG A 4 15.83 -6.34 -9.44
N ARG A 5 14.63 -5.84 -9.11
CA ARG A 5 14.14 -4.56 -9.66
C ARG A 5 14.81 -3.42 -8.91
N GLY A 6 15.66 -2.66 -9.61
CA GLY A 6 16.29 -1.45 -9.09
C GLY A 6 15.36 -0.23 -9.12
N GLY A 7 15.74 0.82 -8.38
CA GLY A 7 15.10 2.14 -8.49
C GLY A 7 13.72 2.30 -7.85
N LEU A 8 13.21 1.28 -7.16
CA LEU A 8 11.88 1.35 -6.52
C LEU A 8 11.79 2.49 -5.49
N TYR A 9 12.88 2.74 -4.77
CA TYR A 9 12.91 3.77 -3.72
C TYR A 9 12.65 5.18 -4.26
N LEU A 10 13.23 5.52 -5.41
CA LEU A 10 13.00 6.81 -6.07
C LEU A 10 11.54 6.96 -6.52
N ARG A 11 10.96 5.88 -7.04
CA ARG A 11 9.53 5.86 -7.45
C ARG A 11 8.60 6.00 -6.25
N ILE A 12 8.98 5.46 -5.10
CA ILE A 12 8.21 5.65 -3.85
C ILE A 12 8.22 7.12 -3.44
N ALA A 13 9.37 7.79 -3.57
CA ALA A 13 9.56 9.20 -3.20
C ALA A 13 9.10 10.22 -4.26
N GLU A 14 8.56 9.77 -5.40
CA GLU A 14 7.99 10.67 -6.40
C GLU A 14 6.81 11.48 -5.82
N PRO A 15 6.77 12.82 -6.01
CA PRO A 15 5.69 13.66 -5.48
C PRO A 15 4.30 13.19 -5.92
N ASP A 16 4.16 12.77 -7.18
CA ASP A 16 2.89 12.31 -7.72
C ASP A 16 2.46 10.97 -7.13
N ASN A 17 3.42 10.08 -6.85
CA ASN A 17 3.14 8.82 -6.16
C ASN A 17 2.68 9.06 -4.72
N LEU A 18 3.32 9.99 -4.00
CA LEU A 18 2.92 10.36 -2.64
C LEU A 18 1.51 10.99 -2.60
N ARG A 19 1.19 11.85 -3.57
CA ARG A 19 -0.17 12.41 -3.74
C ARG A 19 -1.20 11.30 -4.02
N LEU A 20 -0.90 10.39 -4.93
CA LEU A 20 -1.75 9.24 -5.22
C LEU A 20 -1.94 8.35 -3.99
N ALA A 21 -0.87 8.12 -3.24
CA ALA A 21 -0.90 7.34 -2.01
C ALA A 21 -1.80 7.98 -0.94
N TYR A 22 -1.75 9.30 -0.79
CA TYR A 22 -2.67 10.03 0.09
C TYR A 22 -4.14 9.85 -0.34
N LEU A 23 -4.43 9.98 -1.64
CA LEU A 23 -5.79 9.81 -2.17
C LEU A 23 -6.32 8.39 -1.91
N LYS A 24 -5.47 7.37 -2.09
CA LYS A 24 -5.79 5.97 -1.76
C LYS A 24 -6.03 5.78 -0.26
N ALA A 25 -5.14 6.32 0.59
CA ALA A 25 -5.23 6.21 2.06
C ALA A 25 -6.49 6.87 2.64
N ARG A 26 -6.91 8.00 2.05
CA ARG A 26 -8.09 8.77 2.46
C ARG A 26 -9.41 8.11 2.05
N ARG A 27 -9.43 7.26 1.04
CA ARG A 27 -10.65 6.72 0.43
C ARG A 27 -11.55 6.08 1.49
N GLY A 28 -12.80 6.55 1.59
CA GLY A 28 -13.79 6.09 2.58
C GLY A 28 -13.57 6.53 4.04
N LYS A 29 -12.48 7.25 4.34
CA LYS A 29 -12.10 7.67 5.72
C LYS A 29 -11.95 9.18 5.89
N ARG A 30 -12.44 9.98 4.92
CA ARG A 30 -12.29 11.45 4.87
C ARG A 30 -12.75 12.17 6.14
N GLN A 31 -13.77 11.66 6.84
CA GLN A 31 -14.33 12.31 8.02
C GLN A 31 -13.53 12.07 9.31
N ARG A 32 -12.52 11.19 9.31
CA ARG A 32 -11.73 10.90 10.50
C ARG A 32 -10.87 12.11 10.88
N PRO A 33 -10.77 12.49 12.17
CA PRO A 33 -10.01 13.67 12.61
C PRO A 33 -8.55 13.68 12.14
N GLN A 34 -7.86 12.52 12.24
CA GLN A 34 -6.48 12.35 11.79
C GLN A 34 -6.30 12.66 10.29
N VAL A 35 -7.30 12.30 9.49
CA VAL A 35 -7.30 12.52 8.03
C VAL A 35 -7.56 13.99 7.71
N LYS A 36 -8.43 14.65 8.48
CA LYS A 36 -8.69 16.09 8.35
C LYS A 36 -7.47 16.92 8.75
N ALA A 37 -6.84 16.61 9.88
CA ALA A 37 -5.62 17.28 10.34
C ALA A 37 -4.50 17.16 9.30
N PHE A 38 -4.25 15.94 8.80
CA PHE A 38 -3.27 15.74 7.72
C PHE A 38 -3.63 16.51 6.44
N ALA A 39 -4.92 16.55 6.09
CA ALA A 39 -5.39 17.25 4.89
C ALA A 39 -5.33 18.78 4.99
N ALA A 40 -5.34 19.35 6.20
CA ALA A 40 -5.20 20.79 6.40
C ALA A 40 -3.80 21.28 6.03
N GLU A 41 -2.78 20.47 6.29
CA GLU A 41 -1.37 20.74 5.99
C GLU A 41 -0.84 19.73 4.94
N LEU A 42 -1.61 19.51 3.86
CA LEU A 42 -1.35 18.42 2.93
C LEU A 42 0.04 18.51 2.28
N ASP A 43 0.38 19.66 1.70
CA ASP A 43 1.63 19.83 0.95
C ASP A 43 2.84 19.71 1.86
N ASP A 44 2.79 20.31 3.05
CA ASP A 44 3.88 20.23 4.04
C ASP A 44 4.08 18.82 4.55
N ASN A 45 3.00 18.10 4.85
CA ASN A 45 3.07 16.70 5.28
C ASN A 45 3.65 15.80 4.18
N LEU A 46 3.28 16.00 2.91
CA LEU A 46 3.84 15.23 1.79
C LEU A 46 5.31 15.57 1.54
N LEU A 47 5.70 16.84 1.66
CA LEU A 47 7.10 17.27 1.55
C LEU A 47 7.95 16.67 2.68
N ARG A 48 7.45 16.67 3.91
CA ARG A 48 8.12 16.03 5.07
C ARG A 48 8.34 14.54 4.82
N LEU A 49 7.30 13.83 4.38
CA LEU A 49 7.42 12.41 4.02
C LEU A 49 8.44 12.18 2.91
N ARG A 50 8.46 13.02 1.89
CA ARG A 50 9.43 12.93 0.78
C ARG A 50 10.87 13.18 1.25
N ARG A 51 11.10 14.23 2.06
CA ARG A 51 12.42 14.53 2.63
C ARG A 51 12.91 13.39 3.50
N GLY A 52 12.01 12.83 4.30
CA GLY A 52 12.34 11.71 5.15
C GLY A 52 12.67 10.43 4.38
N LEU A 53 11.96 10.17 3.27
CA LEU A 53 12.35 9.12 2.33
C LEU A 53 13.72 9.40 1.71
N LEU A 54 14.00 10.62 1.24
CA LEU A 54 15.29 10.95 0.64
C LEU A 54 16.45 11.01 1.65
N GLY A 55 16.21 10.76 2.95
CA GLY A 55 17.23 10.77 3.99
C GLY A 55 17.65 12.17 4.43
N ALA A 56 16.91 13.21 4.05
CA ALA A 56 17.18 14.58 4.46
C ALA A 56 16.69 14.90 5.88
N GLU A 57 15.68 14.18 6.37
CA GLU A 57 15.10 14.34 7.71
C GLU A 57 14.73 12.97 8.31
N PRO A 58 14.71 12.80 9.63
CA PRO A 58 14.26 11.54 10.23
C PRO A 58 12.73 11.40 10.10
N LEU A 59 12.27 10.25 9.58
CA LEU A 59 10.85 9.89 9.60
C LEU A 59 10.44 9.43 10.99
N SER A 60 9.46 10.10 11.60
CA SER A 60 8.82 9.62 12.82
C SER A 60 7.87 8.46 12.48
N LEU A 61 8.38 7.23 12.64
CA LEU A 61 7.63 5.99 12.50
C LEU A 61 7.45 5.34 13.88
N GLY A 62 6.36 4.61 14.07
CA GLY A 62 6.05 3.91 15.32
C GLY A 62 4.80 4.40 16.05
N ASN A 63 4.00 5.27 15.42
CA ASN A 63 2.83 5.89 16.03
C ASN A 63 1.60 4.96 15.93
N TYR A 64 1.67 3.82 16.60
CA TYR A 64 0.62 2.79 16.58
C TYR A 64 -0.46 3.03 17.63
N ARG A 65 -1.72 2.90 17.22
CA ARG A 65 -2.87 2.88 18.13
C ARG A 65 -3.36 1.44 18.30
N TYR A 66 -3.28 0.95 19.54
CA TYR A 66 -3.78 -0.36 19.91
C TYR A 66 -5.23 -0.26 20.39
N PHE A 67 -6.09 -1.16 19.94
CA PHE A 67 -7.46 -1.27 20.45
C PHE A 67 -7.94 -2.72 20.34
N MET A 68 -8.80 -3.14 21.26
CA MET A 68 -9.34 -4.49 21.27
C MET A 68 -10.60 -4.56 20.41
N VAL A 69 -10.69 -5.59 19.58
CA VAL A 69 -11.92 -5.91 18.83
C VAL A 69 -12.34 -7.32 19.17
N HIS A 70 -13.65 -7.50 19.34
CA HIS A 70 -14.27 -8.77 19.69
C HIS A 70 -15.15 -9.23 18.53
N ASP A 71 -14.58 -9.94 17.54
CA ASP A 71 -15.42 -10.64 16.56
C ASP A 71 -14.66 -11.69 15.72
N PRO A 72 -14.99 -13.00 15.78
CA PRO A 72 -15.64 -13.77 16.85
C PRO A 72 -14.69 -14.10 18.02
N LYS A 73 -13.38 -13.85 17.88
CA LYS A 73 -12.35 -14.05 18.92
C LYS A 73 -11.74 -12.68 19.30
N PRO A 74 -11.52 -12.38 20.60
CA PRO A 74 -10.85 -11.15 21.00
C PRO A 74 -9.46 -11.05 20.39
N GLN A 75 -9.17 -9.93 19.75
CA GLN A 75 -7.87 -9.64 19.15
C GLN A 75 -7.47 -8.19 19.42
N LEU A 76 -6.19 -8.00 19.75
CA LEU A 76 -5.58 -6.68 19.86
C LEU A 76 -5.23 -6.21 18.44
N ILE A 77 -5.94 -5.18 17.95
CA ILE A 77 -5.65 -4.57 16.66
C ILE A 77 -4.64 -3.45 16.84
N CYS A 78 -3.60 -3.51 16.03
CA CYS A 78 -2.62 -2.44 15.88
C CYS A 78 -2.96 -1.61 14.63
N ALA A 79 -3.38 -0.36 14.82
CA ALA A 79 -3.63 0.56 13.72
C ALA A 79 -2.52 1.60 13.61
N ALA A 80 -1.79 1.54 12.50
CA ALA A 80 -0.80 2.55 12.10
C ALA A 80 -1.40 3.97 12.05
N ALA A 81 -0.58 4.98 12.28
CA ALA A 81 -0.94 6.39 12.11
C ALA A 81 -1.33 6.67 10.64
N PHE A 82 -2.04 7.77 10.40
CA PHE A 82 -2.47 8.08 9.04
C PHE A 82 -1.29 8.31 8.08
N GLU A 83 -0.23 8.97 8.55
CA GLU A 83 0.99 9.23 7.78
C GLU A 83 1.67 7.93 7.31
N GLU A 84 1.79 6.97 8.22
CA GLU A 84 2.34 5.64 7.93
C GLU A 84 1.48 4.88 6.92
N ARG A 85 0.15 5.07 6.93
CA ARG A 85 -0.73 4.48 5.90
C ARG A 85 -0.50 5.12 4.54
N VAL A 86 -0.27 6.43 4.48
CA VAL A 86 0.11 7.10 3.22
C VAL A 86 1.43 6.51 2.71
N LEU A 87 2.43 6.37 3.58
CA LEU A 87 3.69 5.75 3.21
C LEU A 87 3.52 4.30 2.72
N HIS A 88 2.70 3.50 3.41
CA HIS A 88 2.40 2.13 3.01
C HIS A 88 1.77 2.08 1.61
N HIS A 89 0.81 2.96 1.32
CA HIS A 89 0.25 3.08 -0.03
C HIS A 89 1.29 3.50 -1.07
N ALA A 90 2.23 4.39 -0.73
CA ALA A 90 3.30 4.81 -1.64
C ALA A 90 4.24 3.65 -1.99
N ILE A 91 4.57 2.82 -1.01
CA ILE A 91 5.36 1.59 -1.20
C ILE A 91 4.59 0.61 -2.09
N MET A 92 3.32 0.34 -1.76
CA MET A 92 2.51 -0.61 -2.51
C MET A 92 2.29 -0.17 -3.95
N ASN A 93 2.09 1.13 -4.23
CA ASN A 93 1.98 1.61 -5.61
C ASN A 93 3.19 1.23 -6.49
N ALA A 94 4.39 1.20 -5.91
CA ALA A 94 5.62 0.83 -6.64
C ALA A 94 5.86 -0.69 -6.67
N CYS A 95 5.51 -1.39 -5.59
CA CYS A 95 5.82 -2.82 -5.41
C CYS A 95 4.72 -3.76 -5.93
N GLU A 96 3.46 -3.35 -5.88
CA GLU A 96 2.27 -4.14 -6.26
C GLU A 96 2.37 -4.72 -7.69
N PRO A 97 2.78 -3.98 -8.74
CA PRO A 97 2.93 -4.55 -10.08
C PRO A 97 4.02 -5.64 -10.17
N VAL A 98 4.98 -5.61 -9.24
CA VAL A 98 6.01 -6.65 -9.15
C VAL A 98 5.44 -7.88 -8.49
N PHE A 99 4.73 -7.72 -7.37
CA PHE A 99 4.13 -8.84 -6.64
C PHE A 99 3.04 -9.54 -7.45
N GLU A 100 2.19 -8.80 -8.16
CA GLU A 100 1.13 -9.37 -9.00
C GLU A 100 1.71 -10.25 -10.12
N ALA A 101 2.90 -9.93 -10.64
CA ALA A 101 3.56 -10.74 -11.66
C ALA A 101 4.06 -12.11 -11.14
N PHE A 102 4.27 -12.24 -9.82
CA PHE A 102 4.71 -13.48 -9.17
C PHE A 102 3.62 -14.18 -8.37
N ALA A 103 2.44 -13.55 -8.22
CA ALA A 103 1.34 -14.11 -7.44
C ALA A 103 0.78 -15.37 -8.12
N ILE A 104 0.48 -16.38 -7.29
CA ILE A 104 -0.18 -17.60 -7.74
C ILE A 104 -1.62 -17.26 -8.11
N PHE A 105 -2.11 -17.79 -9.24
CA PHE A 105 -3.45 -17.50 -9.76
C PHE A 105 -4.57 -17.84 -8.77
N ASP A 106 -4.41 -18.91 -7.98
CA ASP A 106 -5.41 -19.38 -7.02
C ASP A 106 -5.43 -18.57 -5.70
N SER A 107 -4.58 -17.53 -5.57
CA SER A 107 -4.59 -16.63 -4.43
C SER A 107 -5.56 -15.48 -4.65
N TYR A 108 -6.74 -15.57 -4.02
CA TYR A 108 -7.77 -14.53 -4.08
C TYR A 108 -7.59 -13.41 -3.04
N ALA A 109 -6.66 -13.58 -2.09
CA ALA A 109 -6.44 -12.62 -1.02
C ALA A 109 -5.76 -11.34 -1.54
N CYS A 110 -6.34 -10.18 -1.23
CA CYS A 110 -5.76 -8.85 -1.49
C CYS A 110 -5.39 -8.59 -2.97
N SER A 111 -6.01 -9.28 -3.93
CA SER A 111 -5.77 -9.07 -5.35
C SER A 111 -6.65 -7.94 -5.91
N PRO A 112 -6.08 -6.91 -6.57
CA PRO A 112 -6.88 -5.83 -7.17
C PRO A 112 -7.75 -6.30 -8.33
N SER A 113 -7.34 -7.38 -9.00
CA SER A 113 -7.93 -7.86 -10.25
C SER A 113 -9.18 -8.71 -10.05
N LEU A 114 -9.54 -9.08 -8.80
CA LEU A 114 -10.66 -9.97 -8.53
C LEU A 114 -11.64 -9.37 -7.50
N PRO A 115 -12.90 -9.09 -7.86
CA PRO A 115 -13.92 -8.73 -6.88
C PRO A 115 -14.27 -9.93 -5.98
N SER A 116 -14.66 -9.64 -4.73
CA SER A 116 -14.98 -10.63 -3.69
C SER A 116 -16.12 -11.62 -4.04
N PHE A 117 -16.83 -11.39 -5.14
CA PHE A 117 -17.94 -12.19 -5.62
C PHE A 117 -17.73 -12.52 -7.11
N TRP A 118 -16.84 -13.45 -7.41
CA TRP A 118 -16.74 -14.04 -8.76
C TRP A 118 -16.66 -15.57 -8.65
N PRO A 119 -17.48 -16.33 -9.39
CA PRO A 119 -17.36 -17.78 -9.43
C PRO A 119 -16.10 -18.16 -10.21
N PRO A 120 -15.38 -19.24 -9.87
CA PRO A 120 -14.14 -19.61 -10.54
C PRO A 120 -14.45 -20.18 -11.93
N THR A 121 -14.68 -19.33 -12.93
CA THR A 121 -14.60 -19.76 -14.33
C THR A 121 -13.13 -19.96 -14.66
N ARG A 122 -12.66 -21.20 -14.48
CA ARG A 122 -11.39 -21.71 -15.02
C ARG A 122 -11.33 -21.37 -16.51
N ARG A 123 -10.62 -20.32 -16.92
CA ARG A 123 -9.98 -20.27 -18.24
C ARG A 123 -8.90 -19.18 -18.33
N ARG A 124 -7.69 -19.71 -18.50
CA ARG A 124 -6.50 -19.20 -19.19
C ARG A 124 -5.71 -18.03 -18.57
N ARG A 125 -4.81 -18.42 -17.67
CA ARG A 125 -3.39 -17.99 -17.73
C ARG A 125 -2.45 -19.21 -17.69
N ALA A 126 -2.76 -20.25 -18.46
CA ALA A 126 -1.89 -21.42 -18.65
C ALA A 126 -0.96 -21.31 -19.88
N GLU A 127 -0.89 -20.15 -20.55
CA GLU A 127 -0.12 -20.01 -21.79
C GLU A 127 1.19 -19.22 -21.64
N ALA A 128 1.40 -18.50 -20.53
CA ALA A 128 2.65 -17.73 -20.36
C ALA A 128 3.83 -18.53 -19.78
N CYS A 129 3.61 -19.77 -19.33
CA CYS A 129 4.66 -20.61 -18.72
C CYS A 129 5.19 -21.72 -19.66
N ARG A 130 4.85 -21.71 -20.97
CA ARG A 130 5.21 -22.77 -21.92
C ARG A 130 6.12 -22.35 -23.07
N SER A 131 6.80 -21.21 -22.98
CA SER A 131 7.80 -20.81 -23.99
C SER A 131 9.09 -20.31 -23.34
N ALA A 132 9.70 -21.15 -22.50
CA ALA A 132 11.08 -21.03 -22.07
C ALA A 132 11.66 -22.45 -21.88
N THR A 133 11.76 -23.16 -23.00
CA THR A 133 12.81 -24.16 -23.22
C THR A 133 13.88 -23.49 -24.07
#